data_AF-A0A1X2HG94-F1
#
_entry.id   AF-A0A1X2HG94-F1
#
_cell.length_a   1.000
_cell.length_b   1.000
_cell.length_c   1.000
_cell.angle_alpha   90.00
_cell.angle_beta   90.00
_cell.angle_gamma   90.00
#
_symmetry.space_group_name_H-M   'P 1'
#
loop_
_entity.id
_entity.type
_entity.pdbx_description
1 polymer ?
#
loop_
_entity_poly.entity_id
_entity_poly.type
_entity_poly.pdbx_seq_one_letter_code
_entity_poly.pdbx_strand_id
1 'polypeptide(L)'
;MLKMPKHSRLNNLLHHVKTGDHAEKLPLLVEQWRNKRLPITPYTSTTLIDVCCRTNRADIAYTLLADRQRYGLLPTEADFTNVINALAPTQLDDAFITLGLVARYKQNATGAMYSALFEGCAASGDEEALRKAALTAQEVASKPEIKSDAQVKAALQKLAALEGDAEHLKTIQEVAASL
;
A
#
# COMPACT_ATOMS: atom_id res chain seq x y z
N MET A 1 23.98 30.77 -6.92
CA MET A 1 23.28 29.49 -6.66
C MET A 1 22.77 29.49 -5.21
N LEU A 2 21.46 29.44 -4.99
CA LEU A 2 20.88 29.38 -3.64
C LEU A 2 21.38 28.10 -2.94
N LYS A 3 22.02 28.23 -1.78
CA LYS A 3 22.38 27.09 -0.93
C LYS A 3 21.09 26.41 -0.48
N MET A 4 20.75 25.28 -1.08
CA MET A 4 19.58 24.49 -0.69
C MET A 4 19.71 24.11 0.79
N PRO A 5 18.66 24.26 1.63
CA PRO A 5 18.70 23.75 2.99
C PRO A 5 18.97 22.25 2.96
N LYS A 6 19.83 21.79 3.88
CA LYS A 6 20.28 20.40 3.90
C LYS A 6 19.07 19.46 4.03
N HIS A 7 19.01 18.45 3.16
CA HIS A 7 18.02 17.35 3.21
C HIS A 7 17.93 16.70 4.60
N SER A 8 19.01 16.76 5.39
CA SER A 8 19.05 16.30 6.77
C SER A 8 18.00 16.95 7.65
N ARG A 9 17.55 18.19 7.41
CA ARG A 9 16.58 18.83 8.30
C ARG A 9 15.22 18.13 8.29
N LEU A 10 14.67 17.82 7.12
CA LEU A 10 13.39 17.12 7.04
C LEU A 10 13.56 15.67 7.49
N ASN A 11 14.56 14.94 6.99
CA ASN A 11 14.82 13.56 7.41
C ASN A 11 15.04 13.43 8.92
N ASN A 12 15.77 14.36 9.54
CA ASN A 12 15.98 14.38 10.99
C ASN A 12 14.65 14.53 11.74
N LEU A 13 13.74 15.37 11.25
CA LEU A 13 12.40 15.50 11.83
C LEU A 13 11.60 14.20 11.68
N LEU A 14 11.72 13.50 10.54
CA LEU A 14 11.05 12.21 10.32
C LEU A 14 11.50 11.14 11.32
N HIS A 15 12.77 11.14 11.74
CA HIS A 15 13.25 10.23 12.79
C HIS A 15 12.58 10.46 14.17
N HIS A 16 11.97 11.63 14.39
CA HIS A 16 11.25 11.96 15.62
C HIS A 16 9.74 11.68 15.53
N VAL A 17 9.22 11.31 14.35
CA VAL A 17 7.81 10.93 14.17
C VAL A 17 7.63 9.49 14.62
N LYS A 18 7.05 9.32 15.82
CA LYS A 18 6.85 7.99 16.46
C LYS A 18 5.40 7.62 16.70
N THR A 19 4.47 8.55 16.53
CA THR A 19 3.05 8.38 16.84
C THR A 19 2.20 8.95 15.72
N GLY A 20 0.93 8.53 15.65
CA GLY A 20 -0.03 9.06 14.67
C GLY A 20 -0.16 10.58 14.74
N ASP A 21 -0.23 11.15 15.95
CA ASP A 21 -0.32 12.61 16.17
C ASP A 21 0.88 13.39 15.61
N HIS A 22 2.07 12.78 15.59
CA HIS A 22 3.23 13.37 14.94
C HIS A 22 3.09 13.31 13.41
N ALA A 23 2.57 12.19 12.88
CA ALA A 23 2.37 12.00 11.46
C ALA A 23 1.26 12.91 10.88
N GLU A 24 0.24 13.27 11.67
CA GLU A 24 -0.80 14.26 11.29
C GLU A 24 -0.25 15.60 10.81
N LYS A 25 0.91 16.00 11.34
CA LYS A 25 1.52 17.29 11.03
C LYS A 25 2.36 17.24 9.76
N LEU A 26 2.61 16.05 9.21
CA LEU A 26 3.48 15.87 8.05
C LEU A 26 2.95 16.53 6.76
N PRO A 27 1.66 16.43 6.40
CA PRO A 27 1.13 17.13 5.22
C PRO A 27 1.37 18.64 5.27
N LEU A 28 1.10 19.27 6.42
CA LEU A 28 1.36 20.70 6.63
C LEU A 28 2.85 21.02 6.55
N LEU A 29 3.71 20.18 7.12
CA LEU A 29 5.16 20.36 7.04
C LEU A 29 5.67 20.26 5.59
N VAL A 30 5.17 19.28 4.82
CA VAL A 30 5.49 19.07 3.40
C VAL A 30 5.02 20.25 2.55
N GLU A 31 3.83 20.77 2.82
CA GLU A 31 3.30 21.97 2.17
C GLU A 31 4.18 23.19 2.46
N GLN A 32 4.56 23.42 3.73
CA GLN A 32 5.48 24.50 4.10
C GLN A 32 6.85 24.35 3.42
N TRP A 33 7.36 23.12 3.29
CA TRP A 33 8.60 22.81 2.58
C TRP A 33 8.51 23.22 1.10
N ARG A 34 7.36 22.90 0.48
CA ARG A 34 7.04 23.26 -0.90
C ARG A 34 6.94 24.77 -1.10
N ASN A 35 6.23 25.48 -0.22
CA ASN A 35 6.04 26.92 -0.30
C ASN A 35 7.38 27.69 -0.19
N LYS A 36 8.34 27.12 0.54
CA LYS A 36 9.72 27.62 0.62
C LYS A 36 10.60 27.21 -0.57
N ARG A 37 10.03 26.52 -1.57
CA ARG A 37 10.72 25.99 -2.77
C ARG A 37 11.89 25.08 -2.42
N LEU A 38 11.73 24.30 -1.36
CA LEU A 38 12.76 23.36 -0.91
C LEU A 38 12.55 22.01 -1.59
N PRO A 39 13.62 21.36 -2.08
CA PRO A 39 13.50 20.08 -2.75
C PRO A 39 13.10 18.98 -1.76
N ILE A 40 12.31 18.03 -2.23
CA ILE A 40 12.12 16.73 -1.59
C ILE A 40 12.85 15.70 -2.45
N THR A 41 13.71 14.91 -1.82
CA THR A 41 14.45 13.84 -2.52
C THR A 41 13.57 12.58 -2.60
N PRO A 42 13.83 11.66 -3.55
CA PRO A 42 13.16 10.36 -3.59
C PRO A 42 13.21 9.65 -2.23
N TYR A 43 14.39 9.65 -1.59
CA TYR A 43 14.58 9.04 -0.27
C TYR A 43 13.69 9.68 0.80
N THR A 44 13.71 11.02 0.92
CA THR A 44 12.88 11.74 1.90
C THR A 44 11.39 11.48 1.70
N SER A 45 10.94 11.41 0.44
CA SER A 45 9.54 11.12 0.13
C SER A 45 9.13 9.70 0.48
N THR A 46 9.99 8.71 0.23
CA THR A 46 9.73 7.32 0.65
C THR A 46 9.75 7.17 2.17
N THR A 47 10.65 7.86 2.87
CA THR A 47 10.65 7.90 4.35
C THR A 47 9.38 8.54 4.91
N LEU A 48 8.85 9.60 4.28
CA LEU A 48 7.58 10.22 4.68
C LEU A 48 6.42 9.22 4.64
N ILE A 49 6.32 8.44 3.56
CA ILE A 49 5.29 7.41 3.39
C ILE A 49 5.46 6.29 4.40
N ASP A 50 6.67 5.74 4.51
CA ASP A 50 7.01 4.66 5.44
C ASP A 50 6.68 5.02 6.90
N VAL A 51 7.08 6.22 7.34
CA VAL A 51 6.77 6.71 8.68
C VAL A 51 5.26 6.76 8.92
N CYS A 52 4.49 7.28 7.96
CA CYS A 52 3.04 7.35 8.07
C CYS A 52 2.42 5.95 8.20
N CYS A 53 2.85 5.00 7.36
CA CYS A 53 2.44 3.59 7.43
C CYS A 53 2.73 2.99 8.82
N ARG A 54 3.95 3.16 9.34
CA ARG A 54 4.36 2.61 10.66
C ARG A 54 3.66 3.27 11.84
N THR A 55 3.16 4.50 11.69
CA THR A 55 2.39 5.22 12.72
C THR A 55 0.87 5.04 12.60
N ASN A 56 0.42 4.05 11.82
CA ASN A 56 -1.00 3.76 11.57
C ASN A 56 -1.76 4.93 10.92
N ARG A 57 -1.07 5.72 10.08
CA ARG A 57 -1.61 6.84 9.30
C ARG A 57 -1.56 6.57 7.81
N ALA A 58 -2.19 5.47 7.43
CA ALA A 58 -2.25 5.01 6.05
C ALA A 58 -2.99 6.01 5.13
N ASP A 59 -3.97 6.74 5.67
CA ASP A 59 -4.67 7.86 5.03
C ASP A 59 -3.70 8.96 4.56
N ILE A 60 -2.77 9.34 5.45
CA ILE A 60 -1.74 10.32 5.16
C ILE A 60 -0.71 9.74 4.19
N ALA A 61 -0.30 8.49 4.40
CA ALA A 61 0.65 7.80 3.52
C ALA A 61 0.14 7.78 2.06
N TYR A 62 -1.15 7.47 1.87
CA TYR A 62 -1.82 7.50 0.58
C TYR A 62 -1.84 8.90 -0.05
N THR A 63 -2.13 9.94 0.74
CA THR A 63 -2.09 11.32 0.27
C THR A 63 -0.67 11.73 -0.17
N LEU A 64 0.34 11.38 0.62
CA LEU A 64 1.74 11.68 0.33
C LEU A 64 2.28 10.89 -0.87
N LEU A 65 1.75 9.69 -1.14
CA LEU A 65 2.03 8.91 -2.34
C LEU A 65 1.62 9.67 -3.61
N ALA A 66 0.41 10.25 -3.63
CA ALA A 66 -0.06 11.07 -4.74
C ALA A 66 0.72 12.39 -4.87
N ASP A 67 1.11 12.98 -3.73
CA ASP A 67 1.84 14.25 -3.67
C ASP A 67 3.26 14.14 -4.28
N ARG A 68 3.82 12.94 -4.41
CA ARG A 68 5.11 12.68 -5.09
C ARG A 68 5.19 13.30 -6.48
N GLN A 69 4.11 13.22 -7.25
CA GLN A 69 4.07 13.76 -8.61
C GLN A 69 4.32 15.27 -8.65
N ARG A 70 3.93 16.00 -7.60
CA ARG A 70 4.15 17.45 -7.49
C ARG A 70 5.62 17.82 -7.34
N TYR A 71 6.47 16.85 -6.95
CA TYR A 71 7.92 17.00 -6.90
C TYR A 71 8.63 16.37 -8.12
N GLY A 72 7.88 15.95 -9.15
CA GLY A 72 8.44 15.21 -10.27
C GLY A 72 8.92 13.80 -9.90
N LEU A 73 8.46 13.26 -8.77
CA LEU A 73 8.79 11.92 -8.30
C LEU A 73 7.65 10.97 -8.65
N LEU A 74 8.00 9.80 -9.16
CA LEU A 74 7.03 8.72 -9.35
C LEU A 74 7.01 7.83 -8.09
N PRO A 75 5.83 7.35 -7.68
CA PRO A 75 5.71 6.24 -6.75
C PRO A 75 6.46 5.01 -7.26
N THR A 76 7.12 4.30 -6.35
CA THR A 76 7.80 3.03 -6.61
C THR A 76 6.96 1.85 -6.14
N GLU A 77 7.29 0.66 -6.59
CA GLU A 77 6.73 -0.61 -6.11
C GLU A 77 6.75 -0.74 -4.58
N ALA A 78 7.84 -0.32 -3.93
CA ALA A 78 7.95 -0.33 -2.48
C ALA A 78 6.99 0.66 -1.80
N ASP A 79 6.81 1.85 -2.38
CA ASP A 79 5.88 2.84 -1.84
C ASP A 79 4.43 2.30 -1.88
N PHE A 80 4.03 1.68 -2.99
CA PHE A 80 2.71 1.05 -3.12
C PHE A 80 2.53 -0.12 -2.14
N THR A 81 3.52 -1.00 -2.04
CA THR A 81 3.47 -2.15 -1.12
C THR A 81 3.28 -1.68 0.32
N ASN A 82 4.02 -0.66 0.76
CA ASN A 82 3.90 -0.12 2.11
C ASN A 82 2.53 0.50 2.39
N VAL A 83 1.98 1.24 1.43
CA VAL A 83 0.65 1.87 1.58
C VAL A 83 -0.46 0.82 1.59
N ILE A 84 -0.40 -0.18 0.70
CA ILE A 84 -1.39 -1.27 0.67
C ILE A 84 -1.34 -2.07 1.97
N ASN A 85 -0.14 -2.43 2.45
CA ASN A 85 0.03 -3.14 3.73
C ASN A 85 -0.58 -2.38 4.91
N ALA A 86 -0.48 -1.05 4.92
CA ALA A 86 -1.02 -0.22 5.98
C ALA A 86 -2.54 0.01 5.86
N LEU A 87 -3.07 0.07 4.63
CA LEU A 87 -4.50 0.28 4.38
C LEU A 87 -5.32 -1.01 4.54
N ALA A 88 -4.82 -2.15 4.08
CA ALA A 88 -5.62 -3.39 3.98
C ALA A 88 -6.34 -3.81 5.27
N PRO A 89 -5.79 -3.64 6.49
CA PRO A 89 -6.49 -4.01 7.72
C PRO A 89 -7.63 -3.06 8.15
N THR A 90 -7.65 -1.81 7.66
CA THR A 90 -8.58 -0.77 8.17
C THR A 90 -9.40 -0.07 7.08
N GLN A 91 -8.86 0.02 5.87
CA GLN A 91 -9.39 0.76 4.72
C GLN A 91 -9.19 -0.08 3.45
N LEU A 92 -9.88 -1.22 3.41
CA LEU A 92 -9.70 -2.22 2.36
C LEU A 92 -10.02 -1.68 0.95
N ASP A 93 -11.02 -0.81 0.83
CA ASP A 93 -11.38 -0.18 -0.44
C ASP A 93 -10.26 0.69 -1.00
N ASP A 94 -9.63 1.51 -0.15
CA ASP A 94 -8.50 2.34 -0.54
C ASP A 94 -7.27 1.48 -0.88
N ALA A 95 -7.09 0.33 -0.22
CA ALA A 95 -6.05 -0.63 -0.56
C ALA A 95 -6.24 -1.20 -1.97
N PHE A 96 -7.47 -1.58 -2.35
CA PHE A 96 -7.79 -2.04 -3.71
C PHE A 96 -7.62 -0.94 -4.76
N ILE A 97 -8.05 0.29 -4.46
CA ILE A 97 -7.82 1.45 -5.34
C ILE A 97 -6.32 1.66 -5.54
N THR A 98 -5.54 1.56 -4.46
CA THR A 98 -4.08 1.71 -4.50
C THR A 98 -3.42 0.65 -5.39
N LEU A 99 -3.88 -0.61 -5.34
CA LEU A 99 -3.43 -1.66 -6.26
C LEU A 99 -3.71 -1.31 -7.72
N GLY A 100 -4.90 -0.78 -8.03
CA GLY A 100 -5.24 -0.33 -9.38
C GLY A 100 -4.35 0.82 -9.89
N LEU A 101 -3.85 1.66 -8.99
CA LEU A 101 -2.91 2.73 -9.35
C LEU A 101 -1.54 2.19 -9.77
N VAL A 102 -1.09 1.03 -9.28
CA VAL A 102 0.22 0.44 -9.60
C VAL A 102 0.46 0.37 -11.11
N ALA A 103 -0.52 -0.21 -11.84
CA ALA A 103 -0.46 -0.33 -13.30
C ALA A 103 -0.49 1.04 -14.00
N ARG A 104 -1.26 2.00 -13.47
CA ARG A 104 -1.33 3.37 -14.01
C ARG A 104 0.01 4.09 -13.94
N TYR A 105 0.83 3.79 -12.92
CA TYR A 105 2.18 4.30 -12.76
C TYR A 105 3.25 3.45 -13.47
N LYS A 106 2.83 2.50 -14.33
CA LYS A 106 3.70 1.55 -15.03
C LYS A 106 4.62 0.77 -14.08
N GLN A 107 4.16 0.55 -12.84
CA GLN A 107 4.81 -0.32 -11.88
C GLN A 107 4.18 -1.72 -11.96
N ASN A 108 4.90 -2.73 -11.47
CA ASN A 108 4.39 -4.10 -11.40
C ASN A 108 3.76 -4.33 -10.03
N ALA A 109 2.59 -4.95 -10.01
CA ALA A 109 1.99 -5.41 -8.77
C ALA A 109 2.76 -6.64 -8.28
N THR A 110 3.09 -6.68 -7.00
CA THR A 110 3.90 -7.73 -6.38
C THR A 110 3.05 -8.70 -5.59
N GLY A 111 3.57 -9.91 -5.35
CA GLY A 111 2.90 -10.86 -4.46
C GLY A 111 2.63 -10.31 -3.07
N ALA A 112 3.52 -9.46 -2.54
CA ALA A 112 3.30 -8.78 -1.26
C ALA A 112 2.03 -7.91 -1.24
N MET A 113 1.78 -7.14 -2.32
CA MET A 113 0.56 -6.33 -2.43
C MET A 113 -0.71 -7.19 -2.42
N TYR A 114 -0.73 -8.28 -3.20
CA TYR A 114 -1.87 -9.20 -3.25
C TYR A 114 -2.08 -9.94 -1.92
N SER A 115 -0.99 -10.43 -1.31
CA SER A 115 -1.02 -11.10 -0.01
C SER A 115 -1.68 -10.21 1.05
N ALA A 116 -1.30 -8.94 1.13
CA ALA A 116 -1.87 -8.01 2.09
C ALA A 116 -3.36 -7.75 1.87
N LEU A 117 -3.82 -7.68 0.62
CA LEU A 117 -5.24 -7.54 0.31
C LEU A 117 -6.02 -8.79 0.72
N PHE A 118 -5.51 -10.00 0.45
CA PHE A 118 -6.16 -11.23 0.88
C PHE A 118 -6.22 -11.36 2.40
N GLU A 119 -5.15 -11.00 3.10
CA GLU A 119 -5.15 -10.97 4.57
C GLU A 119 -6.12 -9.92 5.12
N GLY A 120 -6.21 -8.74 4.50
CA GLY A 120 -7.22 -7.73 4.84
C GLY A 120 -8.66 -8.20 4.60
N CYS A 121 -8.92 -8.88 3.48
CA CYS A 121 -10.22 -9.49 3.19
C CYS A 121 -10.58 -10.57 4.22
N ALA A 122 -9.60 -11.40 4.60
CA ALA A 122 -9.81 -12.45 5.60
C ALA A 122 -10.13 -11.87 6.99
N ALA A 123 -9.53 -10.72 7.33
CA ALA A 123 -9.78 -10.03 8.59
C ALA A 123 -11.15 -9.33 8.63
N SER A 124 -11.62 -8.76 7.52
CA SER A 124 -12.95 -8.14 7.43
C SER A 124 -14.06 -9.20 7.43
N GLY A 125 -13.91 -10.27 6.64
CA GLY A 125 -14.91 -11.35 6.55
C GLY A 125 -16.23 -10.96 5.89
N ASP A 126 -16.35 -9.73 5.38
CA ASP A 126 -17.57 -9.23 4.74
C ASP A 126 -17.75 -9.83 3.33
N GLU A 127 -18.99 -10.02 2.89
CA GLU A 127 -19.31 -10.60 1.58
C GLU A 127 -18.70 -9.80 0.42
N GLU A 128 -18.72 -8.47 0.51
CA GLU A 128 -18.12 -7.60 -0.50
C GLU A 128 -16.58 -7.71 -0.53
N ALA A 129 -15.95 -7.90 0.64
CA ALA A 129 -14.51 -8.16 0.71
C ALA A 129 -14.16 -9.50 0.05
N LEU A 130 -14.93 -10.55 0.34
CA LEU A 130 -14.78 -11.88 -0.28
C LEU A 130 -14.99 -11.83 -1.80
N ARG A 131 -15.97 -11.05 -2.28
CA ARG A 131 -16.19 -10.84 -3.72
C ARG A 131 -14.97 -10.19 -4.38
N LYS A 132 -14.43 -9.11 -3.79
CA LYS A 132 -13.21 -8.45 -4.30
C LYS A 132 -12.00 -9.38 -4.26
N ALA A 133 -11.85 -10.16 -3.19
CA ALA A 133 -10.81 -11.17 -3.07
C ALA A 133 -10.91 -12.24 -4.16
N ALA A 134 -12.12 -12.76 -4.45
CA ALA A 134 -12.31 -13.76 -5.50
C ALA A 134 -11.90 -13.25 -6.89
N LEU A 135 -12.29 -12.02 -7.25
CA LEU A 135 -11.87 -11.38 -8.51
C LEU A 135 -10.35 -11.22 -8.58
N THR A 136 -9.75 -10.78 -7.46
CA THR A 136 -8.31 -10.57 -7.35
C THR A 136 -7.55 -11.91 -7.42
N ALA A 137 -8.09 -12.98 -6.84
CA ALA A 137 -7.53 -14.32 -6.91
C ALA A 137 -7.54 -14.87 -8.34
N GLN A 138 -8.64 -14.65 -9.09
CA GLN A 138 -8.70 -15.00 -10.52
C GLN A 138 -7.67 -14.21 -11.35
N GLU A 139 -7.49 -12.92 -11.06
CA GLU A 139 -6.45 -12.10 -11.69
C GLU A 139 -5.06 -12.68 -11.43
N VAL A 140 -4.76 -13.06 -10.18
CA VAL A 140 -3.48 -13.72 -9.83
C VAL A 140 -3.33 -15.07 -10.55
N ALA A 141 -4.40 -15.86 -10.68
CA ALA A 141 -4.36 -17.13 -11.38
C ALA A 141 -3.97 -16.96 -12.87
N SER A 142 -4.35 -15.83 -13.48
CA SER A 142 -3.96 -15.48 -14.86
C SER A 142 -2.49 -15.03 -15.00
N LYS A 143 -1.82 -14.67 -13.89
CA LYS A 143 -0.46 -14.11 -13.86
C LYS A 143 0.53 -15.09 -13.21
N PRO A 144 1.26 -15.91 -14.00
CA PRO A 144 2.10 -16.99 -13.47
C PRO A 144 3.22 -16.51 -12.53
N GLU A 145 3.75 -15.31 -12.75
CA GLU A 145 4.80 -14.73 -11.88
C GLU A 145 4.30 -14.56 -10.44
N ILE A 146 3.10 -14.01 -10.27
CA ILE A 146 2.48 -13.76 -8.97
C ILE A 146 1.89 -15.05 -8.40
N LYS A 147 1.36 -15.92 -9.27
CA LYS A 147 0.86 -17.24 -8.92
C LYS A 147 1.91 -18.08 -8.17
N SER A 148 3.18 -17.97 -8.55
CA SER A 148 4.28 -18.73 -7.95
C SER A 148 4.73 -18.19 -6.58
N ASP A 149 4.30 -16.99 -6.19
CA ASP A 149 4.75 -16.32 -4.97
C ASP A 149 4.22 -17.04 -3.71
N ALA A 150 5.15 -17.44 -2.84
CA ALA A 150 4.82 -18.18 -1.61
C ALA A 150 3.92 -17.38 -0.65
N GLN A 151 4.03 -16.04 -0.62
CA GLN A 151 3.21 -15.19 0.24
C GLN A 151 1.75 -15.21 -0.22
N VAL A 152 1.54 -15.12 -1.54
CA VAL A 152 0.21 -15.15 -2.14
C VAL A 152 -0.46 -16.49 -1.93
N LYS A 153 0.28 -17.60 -2.13
CA LYS A 153 -0.23 -18.95 -1.85
C LYS A 153 -0.67 -19.11 -0.40
N ALA A 154 0.17 -18.68 0.55
CA ALA A 154 -0.13 -18.76 1.97
C ALA A 154 -1.35 -17.91 2.35
N ALA A 155 -1.46 -16.69 1.81
CA ALA A 155 -2.59 -15.81 2.08
C ALA A 155 -3.90 -16.35 1.50
N LEU A 156 -3.88 -16.89 0.28
CA LEU A 156 -5.06 -17.52 -0.34
C LEU A 156 -5.48 -18.80 0.37
N GLN A 157 -4.54 -19.62 0.87
CA GLN A 157 -4.86 -20.79 1.68
C GLN A 157 -5.52 -20.40 3.01
N LYS A 158 -5.04 -19.36 3.68
CA LYS A 158 -5.69 -18.83 4.89
C LYS A 158 -7.11 -18.34 4.59
N LEU A 159 -7.28 -17.61 3.49
CA LEU A 159 -8.59 -17.08 3.07
C LEU A 159 -9.57 -18.20 2.69
N ALA A 160 -9.09 -19.24 1.99
CA ALA A 160 -9.87 -20.41 1.59
C ALA A 160 -10.32 -21.28 2.79
N ALA A 161 -9.59 -21.21 3.91
CA ALA A 161 -9.92 -21.92 5.14
C ALA A 161 -11.02 -21.23 5.97
N LEU A 162 -11.50 -20.06 5.56
CA LEU A 162 -12.65 -19.43 6.20
C LEU A 162 -13.93 -20.24 5.93
N GLU A 163 -14.69 -20.47 6.99
CA GLU A 163 -15.97 -21.17 6.90
C GLU A 163 -17.06 -20.19 6.42
N GLY A 164 -17.72 -20.54 5.30
CA GLY A 164 -18.84 -19.78 4.77
C GLY A 164 -19.39 -20.39 3.48
N ASP A 165 -20.68 -20.21 3.22
CA ASP A 165 -21.38 -20.81 2.07
C ASP A 165 -21.42 -19.85 0.85
N ALA A 166 -20.52 -18.88 0.81
CA ALA A 166 -20.48 -17.88 -0.25
C ALA A 166 -19.93 -18.49 -1.55
N GLU A 167 -20.60 -18.21 -2.68
CA GLU A 167 -20.13 -18.56 -4.02
C GLU A 167 -18.69 -18.10 -4.27
N HIS A 168 -18.35 -16.90 -3.78
CA HIS A 168 -17.00 -16.33 -3.85
C HIS A 168 -15.94 -17.15 -3.08
N LEU A 169 -16.30 -17.80 -1.96
CA LEU A 169 -15.38 -18.67 -1.22
C LEU A 169 -15.04 -19.93 -2.02
N LYS A 170 -16.00 -20.49 -2.76
CA LYS A 170 -15.74 -21.63 -3.65
C LYS A 170 -14.74 -21.25 -4.73
N THR A 171 -14.89 -20.08 -5.35
CA THR A 171 -13.91 -19.56 -6.30
C THR A 171 -12.52 -19.41 -5.68
N ILE A 172 -12.43 -18.87 -4.46
CA ILE A 172 -11.15 -18.71 -3.75
C ILE A 172 -10.51 -20.08 -3.46
N GLN A 173 -11.31 -21.06 -3.04
CA GLN A 173 -10.86 -22.44 -2.78
C GLN A 173 -10.35 -23.14 -4.07
N GLU A 174 -11.05 -22.99 -5.18
CA GLU A 174 -10.64 -23.51 -6.49
C GLU A 174 -9.31 -22.89 -6.94
N VAL A 175 -9.18 -21.57 -6.84
CA VAL A 175 -7.94 -20.87 -7.18
C VAL A 175 -6.82 -21.36 -6.26
N ALA A 176 -7.04 -21.40 -4.94
CA ALA A 176 -6.04 -21.85 -3.97
C ALA A 176 -5.59 -23.31 -4.20
N ALA A 177 -6.49 -24.20 -4.63
CA ALA A 177 -6.15 -25.58 -4.98
C ALA A 177 -5.33 -25.70 -6.28
N SER A 178 -5.38 -24.69 -7.16
CA SER A 178 -4.65 -24.66 -8.43
C SER A 178 -3.22 -24.10 -8.34
N LEU A 179 -2.83 -23.61 -7.15
CA LEU A 179 -1.54 -22.97 -6.84
C LEU A 179 -0.50 -23.96 -6.33
#